data_AF-A0A5D2EHC4-F1
#
_entry.id   AF-A0A5D2EHC4-F1
#
_cell.length_a   1.000
_cell.length_b   1.000
_cell.length_c   1.000
_cell.angle_alpha   90.00
_cell.angle_beta   90.00
_cell.angle_gamma   90.00
#
_symmetry.space_group_name_H-M   'P 1'
#
loop_
_entity.id
_entity.type
_entity.pdbx_description
1 polymer ?
#
loop_
_entity_poly.entity_id
_entity_poly.type
_entity_poly.pdbx_seq_one_letter_code
_entity_poly.pdbx_strand_id
1 'polypeptide(L)'
;MESMEAKLRQNPPRKTHKLVLCAQICLRIVAISTAFAATWTIVNAKETVVVFGLQFDARYTYSSAFKFFAFANAIACGFTSLSLMFVLLIFRHGRFTPSSFFFLFLHDLFMMSLILSGVAAGTAIGFVGRYGNSHAGWSEICDRLKKYCDKVTTSMVLSYLSVICLVVLTVISAGKSRQIMV
;
A
#
# COMPACT_ATOMS: atom_id res chain seq x y z
N MET A 1 -25.85 43.50 8.15
CA MET A 1 -26.28 42.11 7.94
C MET A 1 -25.73 41.54 6.62
N GLU A 2 -25.66 42.34 5.56
CA GLU A 2 -25.12 41.94 4.23
C GLU A 2 -23.63 41.53 4.20
N SER A 3 -22.77 42.10 5.06
CA SER A 3 -21.34 41.72 5.09
C SER A 3 -21.09 40.32 5.67
N MET A 4 -22.04 39.79 6.47
CA MET A 4 -21.93 38.47 7.08
C MET A 4 -22.42 37.37 6.13
N GLU A 5 -23.42 37.66 5.30
CA GLU A 5 -23.89 36.77 4.22
C GLU A 5 -22.89 36.68 3.06
N ALA A 6 -22.18 37.79 2.75
CA ALA A 6 -21.10 37.78 1.77
C ALA A 6 -19.91 36.88 2.19
N LYS A 7 -19.56 36.84 3.48
CA LYS A 7 -18.53 35.93 4.01
C LYS A 7 -18.95 34.46 3.99
N LEU A 8 -20.25 34.16 4.10
CA LEU A 8 -20.79 32.79 4.03
C LEU A 8 -20.81 32.25 2.58
N ARG A 9 -21.04 33.12 1.58
CA ARG A 9 -21.11 32.77 0.14
C ARG A 9 -19.75 32.65 -0.56
N GLN A 10 -18.68 33.29 -0.08
CA GLN A 10 -17.40 33.39 -0.82
C GLN A 10 -16.40 32.23 -0.60
N ASN A 11 -16.66 31.29 0.31
CA ASN A 11 -15.71 30.20 0.64
C ASN A 11 -16.05 28.74 0.25
N PRO A 12 -16.91 28.41 -0.74
CA PRO A 12 -17.12 27.00 -1.12
C PRO A 12 -16.11 26.35 -2.10
N PRO A 13 -15.49 27.00 -3.11
CA PRO A 13 -14.64 26.28 -4.08
C PRO A 13 -13.17 26.12 -3.66
N ARG A 14 -12.57 27.13 -3.00
CA ARG A 14 -11.12 27.17 -2.71
C ARG A 14 -10.70 26.34 -1.49
N LYS A 15 -11.54 26.28 -0.44
CA LYS A 15 -11.30 25.44 0.76
C LYS A 15 -11.41 23.95 0.44
N THR A 16 -12.42 23.56 -0.35
CA THR A 16 -12.66 22.18 -0.76
C THR A 16 -11.50 21.60 -1.56
N HIS A 17 -10.90 22.40 -2.47
CA HIS A 17 -9.71 21.98 -3.23
C HIS A 17 -8.48 21.75 -2.33
N LYS A 18 -8.24 22.65 -1.35
CA LYS A 18 -7.13 22.49 -0.40
C LYS A 18 -7.31 21.27 0.50
N LEU A 19 -8.53 20.99 0.95
CA LEU A 19 -8.84 19.84 1.79
C LEU A 19 -8.59 18.52 1.07
N VAL A 20 -9.08 18.38 -0.17
CA VAL A 20 -8.86 17.18 -1.01
C VAL A 20 -7.38 16.93 -1.25
N LEU A 21 -6.61 17.99 -1.49
CA LEU A 21 -5.18 17.88 -1.73
C LEU A 21 -4.40 17.52 -0.46
N CYS A 22 -4.80 18.07 0.69
CA CYS A 22 -4.28 17.66 1.98
C CYS A 22 -4.58 16.18 2.27
N ALA A 23 -5.81 15.73 2.00
CA ALA A 23 -6.19 14.33 2.12
C ALA A 23 -5.35 13.41 1.21
N GLN A 24 -5.09 13.81 -0.05
CA GLN A 24 -4.20 13.06 -0.95
C GLN A 24 -2.78 12.94 -0.38
N ILE A 25 -2.22 14.03 0.16
CA ILE A 25 -0.88 14.03 0.76
C ILE A 25 -0.85 13.09 1.98
N CYS A 26 -1.81 13.22 2.89
CA CYS A 26 -1.89 12.38 4.09
C CYS A 26 -2.04 10.90 3.74
N LEU A 27 -2.94 10.54 2.82
CA LEU A 27 -3.15 9.17 2.39
C LEU A 27 -1.88 8.58 1.74
N ARG A 28 -1.14 9.36 0.95
CA ARG A 28 0.14 8.92 0.38
C ARG A 28 1.19 8.65 1.44
N ILE A 29 1.31 9.51 2.44
CA ILE A 29 2.24 9.32 3.56
C ILE A 29 1.91 8.03 4.31
N VAL A 30 0.63 7.78 4.58
CA VAL A 30 0.18 6.54 5.23
C VAL A 30 0.43 5.32 4.35
N ALA A 31 0.17 5.40 3.04
CA ALA A 31 0.44 4.31 2.11
C ALA A 31 1.95 3.97 2.04
N ILE A 32 2.82 4.98 2.05
CA ILE A 32 4.29 4.81 2.04
C ILE A 32 4.76 4.19 3.36
N SER A 33 4.31 4.72 4.51
CA SER A 33 4.75 4.23 5.81
C SER A 33 4.35 2.78 6.03
N THR A 34 3.12 2.41 5.65
CA THR A 34 2.61 1.04 5.74
C THR A 34 3.33 0.09 4.77
N ALA A 35 3.57 0.49 3.51
CA ALA A 35 4.32 -0.31 2.54
C ALA A 35 5.80 -0.48 2.95
N PHE A 36 6.41 0.57 3.50
CA PHE A 36 7.78 0.52 4.03
C PHE A 36 7.86 -0.43 5.23
N ALA A 37 6.94 -0.31 6.19
CA ALA A 37 6.87 -1.20 7.34
C ALA A 37 6.61 -2.65 6.93
N ALA A 38 5.73 -2.89 5.95
CA ALA A 38 5.50 -4.22 5.37
C ALA A 38 6.80 -4.78 4.76
N THR A 39 7.50 -4.01 3.92
CA THR A 39 8.77 -4.41 3.30
C THR A 39 9.84 -4.70 4.35
N TRP A 40 9.98 -3.82 5.35
CA TRP A 40 10.95 -3.98 6.42
C TRP A 40 10.71 -5.25 7.25
N THR A 41 9.45 -5.50 7.62
CA THR A 41 9.06 -6.67 8.43
C THR A 41 9.29 -7.99 7.67
N ILE A 42 8.96 -8.07 6.38
CA ILE A 42 9.18 -9.29 5.59
C ILE A 42 10.66 -9.54 5.30
N VAL A 43 11.45 -8.50 5.03
CA VAL A 43 12.89 -8.64 4.78
C VAL A 43 13.63 -9.12 6.05
N ASN A 44 13.16 -8.70 7.22
CA ASN A 44 13.66 -9.13 8.53
C ASN A 44 12.94 -10.39 9.09
N ALA A 45 12.06 -11.01 8.30
CA ALA A 45 11.50 -12.31 8.61
C ALA A 45 12.54 -13.39 8.31
N LYS A 46 13.39 -13.66 9.29
CA LYS A 46 14.35 -14.76 9.32
C LYS A 46 14.18 -15.48 10.65
N GLU A 47 14.06 -16.80 10.60
CA GLU A 47 14.06 -17.67 11.77
C GLU A 47 14.67 -19.02 11.39
N THR A 48 15.59 -19.51 12.21
CA THR A 48 16.21 -20.83 12.07
C THR A 48 15.76 -21.70 13.25
N VAL A 49 15.22 -22.88 12.96
CA VAL A 49 14.79 -23.86 13.98
C VAL A 49 15.39 -25.21 13.69
N VAL A 50 15.81 -25.94 14.71
CA VAL A 50 16.32 -27.31 14.58
C VAL A 50 15.17 -28.28 14.79
N VAL A 51 14.86 -29.10 13.80
CA VAL A 51 13.79 -30.11 13.87
C VAL A 51 14.39 -31.47 13.54
N PHE A 52 14.27 -32.44 14.45
CA PHE A 52 14.86 -33.79 14.31
C PHE A 52 16.38 -33.79 14.01
N GLY A 53 17.14 -32.85 14.57
CA GLY A 53 18.59 -32.74 14.33
C GLY A 53 18.98 -32.07 13.00
N LEU A 54 18.00 -31.72 12.16
CA LEU A 54 18.20 -30.96 10.92
C LEU A 54 17.89 -29.48 11.14
N GLN A 55 18.76 -28.59 10.67
CA GLN A 55 18.56 -27.14 10.74
C GLN A 55 17.60 -26.71 9.61
N PHE A 56 16.40 -26.25 9.98
CA PHE A 56 15.44 -25.64 9.06
C PHE A 56 15.58 -24.11 9.12
N ASP A 57 16.06 -23.52 8.03
CA ASP A 57 16.13 -22.07 7.84
C ASP A 57 14.87 -21.59 7.11
N ALA A 58 14.14 -20.64 7.68
CA ALA A 58 12.98 -20.01 7.06
C ALA A 58 13.31 -18.56 6.68
N ARG A 59 13.38 -18.32 5.37
CA ARG A 59 13.59 -17.00 4.78
C ARG A 59 12.51 -16.69 3.77
N TYR A 60 12.12 -15.42 3.68
CA TYR A 60 11.21 -14.94 2.63
C TYR A 60 11.72 -15.26 1.22
N THR A 61 13.04 -15.38 1.03
CA THR A 61 13.71 -15.72 -0.23
C THR A 61 13.37 -17.13 -0.75
N TYR A 62 12.89 -18.04 0.09
CA TYR A 62 12.60 -19.41 -0.35
C TYR A 62 11.27 -19.54 -1.11
N SER A 63 10.32 -18.64 -0.89
CA SER A 63 9.06 -18.62 -1.63
C SER A 63 9.06 -17.51 -2.68
N SER A 64 8.79 -17.87 -3.93
CA SER A 64 8.60 -16.90 -5.02
C SER A 64 7.47 -15.91 -4.71
N ALA A 65 6.43 -16.34 -3.97
CA ALA A 65 5.34 -15.46 -3.57
C ALA A 65 5.79 -14.39 -2.57
N PHE A 66 6.56 -14.75 -1.54
CA PHE A 66 7.07 -13.78 -0.57
C PHE A 66 8.15 -12.86 -1.14
N LYS A 67 8.98 -13.37 -2.08
CA LYS A 67 9.88 -12.53 -2.88
C LYS A 67 9.11 -11.48 -3.67
N PHE A 68 8.12 -11.91 -4.45
CA PHE A 68 7.31 -11.00 -5.26
C PHE A 68 6.57 -9.98 -4.39
N PHE A 69 5.97 -10.41 -3.28
CA PHE A 69 5.33 -9.54 -2.30
C PHE A 69 6.30 -8.46 -1.75
N ALA A 70 7.52 -8.84 -1.37
CA ALA A 70 8.52 -7.90 -0.88
C ALA A 70 8.94 -6.89 -1.96
N PHE A 71 9.22 -7.36 -3.18
CA PHE A 71 9.55 -6.48 -4.30
C PHE A 71 8.40 -5.54 -4.69
N ALA A 72 7.16 -6.04 -4.72
CA ALA A 72 5.98 -5.25 -5.02
C ALA A 72 5.80 -4.09 -4.03
N ASN A 73 5.93 -4.35 -2.72
CA ASN A 73 5.85 -3.30 -1.70
C ASN A 73 7.02 -2.32 -1.79
N ALA A 74 8.25 -2.80 -2.06
CA ALA A 74 9.43 -1.94 -2.20
C ALA A 74 9.31 -0.98 -3.41
N ILE A 75 8.89 -1.51 -4.57
CA ILE A 75 8.64 -0.72 -5.78
C ILE A 75 7.55 0.32 -5.52
N ALA A 76 6.42 -0.11 -4.95
CA ALA A 76 5.32 0.80 -4.67
C ALA A 76 5.70 1.89 -3.66
N CYS A 77 6.51 1.57 -2.65
CA CYS A 77 7.05 2.55 -1.71
C CYS A 77 7.90 3.62 -2.43
N GLY A 78 8.80 3.20 -3.31
CA GLY A 78 9.66 4.11 -4.08
C GLY A 78 8.87 5.04 -5.00
N PHE A 79 8.02 4.46 -5.87
CA PHE A 79 7.24 5.26 -6.81
C PHE A 79 6.17 6.13 -6.15
N THR A 80 5.52 5.65 -5.08
CA THR A 80 4.57 6.48 -4.33
C THR A 80 5.25 7.64 -3.62
N SER A 81 6.50 7.48 -3.18
CA SER A 81 7.32 8.58 -2.63
C SER A 81 7.67 9.63 -3.69
N LEU A 82 8.03 9.19 -4.90
CA LEU A 82 8.24 10.10 -6.04
C LEU A 82 6.95 10.85 -6.40
N SER A 83 5.82 10.14 -6.43
CA SER A 83 4.49 10.73 -6.64
C SER A 83 4.14 11.75 -5.56
N LEU A 84 4.43 11.47 -4.28
CA LEU A 84 4.26 12.41 -3.18
C LEU A 84 5.10 13.68 -3.38
N MET A 85 6.37 13.54 -3.75
CA MET A 85 7.25 14.68 -4.05
C MET A 85 6.68 15.54 -5.18
N PHE A 86 6.19 14.91 -6.24
CA PHE A 86 5.54 15.60 -7.35
C PHE A 86 4.29 16.39 -6.91
N VAL A 87 3.41 15.78 -6.12
CA VAL A 87 2.21 16.46 -5.57
C VAL A 87 2.59 17.65 -4.68
N LEU A 88 3.62 17.53 -3.85
CA LEU A 88 4.11 18.63 -3.00
C LEU A 88 4.67 19.80 -3.81
N LEU A 89 5.41 19.52 -4.89
CA LEU A 89 5.92 20.56 -5.79
C LEU A 89 4.78 21.32 -6.46
N ILE A 90 3.76 20.61 -6.96
CA ILE A 90 2.59 21.26 -7.58
C ILE A 90 1.80 22.05 -6.54
N PHE A 91 1.62 21.52 -5.32
CA PHE A 91 0.97 22.24 -4.22
C PHE A 91 1.64 23.59 -3.95
N ARG A 92 2.98 23.63 -3.95
CA ARG A 92 3.75 24.85 -3.71
C ARG A 92 3.65 25.87 -4.84
N HIS A 93 3.60 25.41 -6.09
CA HIS A 93 3.55 26.28 -7.27
C HIS A 93 2.13 26.64 -7.75
N GLY A 94 1.09 26.00 -7.22
CA GLY A 94 -0.31 26.33 -7.52
C GLY A 94 -0.79 25.97 -8.93
N ARG A 95 -0.05 25.13 -9.66
CA ARG A 95 -0.33 24.78 -11.07
C ARG A 95 -0.92 23.37 -11.21
N PHE A 96 -2.13 23.16 -10.68
CA PHE A 96 -2.84 21.89 -10.89
C PHE A 96 -3.53 21.88 -12.25
N THR A 97 -3.00 21.09 -13.18
CA THR A 97 -3.59 20.86 -14.50
C THR A 97 -4.47 19.61 -14.46
N PRO A 98 -5.59 19.56 -15.21
CA PRO A 98 -6.44 18.37 -15.33
C PRO A 98 -5.69 17.07 -15.65
N SER A 99 -4.72 17.18 -16.54
CA SER A 99 -3.84 16.09 -16.96
C SER A 99 -3.08 15.46 -15.78
N SER A 100 -2.69 16.25 -14.78
CA SER A 100 -1.97 15.77 -13.59
C SER A 100 -2.82 14.79 -12.76
N PHE A 101 -4.14 15.01 -12.64
CA PHE A 101 -5.02 14.09 -11.90
C PHE A 101 -5.17 12.74 -12.61
N PHE A 102 -5.16 12.73 -13.94
CA PHE A 102 -5.20 11.50 -14.72
C PHE A 102 -3.92 10.67 -14.54
N PHE A 103 -2.74 11.31 -14.59
CA PHE A 103 -1.48 10.62 -14.30
C PHE A 103 -1.39 10.08 -12.87
N LEU A 104 -1.87 10.84 -11.88
CA LEU A 104 -1.96 10.37 -10.50
C LEU A 104 -2.91 9.16 -10.38
N PHE A 105 -4.06 9.21 -11.04
CA PHE A 105 -4.99 8.07 -11.09
C PHE A 105 -4.32 6.81 -11.66
N LEU A 106 -3.67 6.91 -12.83
CA LEU A 106 -2.99 5.77 -13.46
C LEU A 106 -1.87 5.22 -12.57
N HIS A 107 -1.06 6.11 -12.00
CA HIS A 107 0.00 5.74 -11.07
C HIS A 107 -0.57 4.98 -9.86
N ASP A 108 -1.58 5.53 -9.19
CA ASP A 108 -2.16 4.94 -7.98
C ASP A 108 -2.82 3.61 -8.28
N LEU A 109 -3.50 3.50 -9.44
CA LEU A 109 -4.10 2.25 -9.90
C LEU A 109 -3.04 1.17 -10.14
N PHE A 110 -1.91 1.52 -10.77
CA PHE A 110 -0.83 0.57 -11.03
C PHE A 110 -0.13 0.12 -9.75
N MET A 111 0.15 1.04 -8.82
CA MET A 111 0.76 0.67 -7.54
C MET A 111 -0.20 -0.17 -6.69
N MET A 112 -1.50 0.15 -6.70
CA MET A 112 -2.53 -0.62 -6.00
C MET A 112 -2.59 -2.06 -6.52
N SER A 113 -2.66 -2.24 -7.85
CA SER A 113 -2.73 -3.57 -8.46
C SER A 113 -1.45 -4.37 -8.21
N LEU A 114 -0.28 -3.73 -8.25
CA LEU A 114 1.00 -4.35 -7.95
C LEU A 114 1.04 -4.88 -6.51
N ILE A 115 0.74 -4.04 -5.51
CA ILE A 115 0.73 -4.48 -4.10
C ILE A 115 -0.33 -5.56 -3.90
N LEU A 116 -1.54 -5.37 -4.42
CA LEU A 116 -2.65 -6.31 -4.26
C LEU A 116 -2.31 -7.70 -4.80
N SER A 117 -1.69 -7.77 -5.98
CA SER A 117 -1.24 -9.05 -6.55
C SER A 117 -0.20 -9.74 -5.67
N GLY A 118 0.76 -8.98 -5.13
CA GLY A 118 1.80 -9.49 -4.24
C GLY A 118 1.24 -10.00 -2.92
N VAL A 119 0.40 -9.21 -2.24
CA VAL A 119 -0.18 -9.58 -0.95
C VAL A 119 -1.18 -10.73 -1.10
N ALA A 120 -1.91 -10.83 -2.20
CA ALA A 120 -2.79 -11.96 -2.49
C ALA A 120 -2.01 -13.27 -2.67
N ALA A 121 -0.94 -13.25 -3.47
CA ALA A 121 -0.05 -14.41 -3.66
C ALA A 121 0.62 -14.81 -2.33
N GLY A 122 1.10 -13.82 -1.58
CA GLY A 122 1.66 -14.04 -0.24
C GLY A 122 0.63 -14.65 0.71
N THR A 123 -0.60 -14.14 0.71
CA THR A 123 -1.69 -14.63 1.58
C THR A 123 -2.02 -16.08 1.25
N ALA A 124 -2.10 -16.46 -0.03
CA ALA A 124 -2.36 -17.84 -0.43
C ALA A 124 -1.28 -18.80 0.10
N ILE A 125 0.00 -18.48 -0.11
CA ILE A 125 1.10 -19.33 0.38
C ILE A 125 1.22 -19.27 1.90
N GLY A 126 0.98 -18.12 2.52
CA GLY A 126 0.99 -17.95 3.97
C GLY A 126 -0.12 -18.76 4.65
N PHE A 127 -1.30 -18.83 4.02
CA PHE A 127 -2.43 -19.64 4.49
C PHE A 127 -2.08 -21.13 4.47
N VAL A 128 -1.56 -21.62 3.34
CA VAL A 128 -1.10 -23.02 3.22
C VAL A 128 0.03 -23.32 4.20
N GLY A 129 0.95 -22.38 4.42
CA GLY A 129 2.02 -22.56 5.41
C GLY A 129 1.54 -22.61 6.86
N ARG A 130 0.41 -21.95 7.18
CA ARG A 130 -0.14 -21.89 8.54
C ARG A 130 -1.09 -23.03 8.88
N TYR A 131 -1.93 -23.44 7.93
CA TYR A 131 -2.97 -24.46 8.14
C TYR A 131 -2.71 -25.78 7.40
N GLY A 132 -1.66 -25.83 6.56
CA GLY A 132 -1.38 -27.00 5.75
C GLY A 132 -2.47 -27.28 4.71
N ASN A 133 -2.30 -28.37 3.99
CA ASN A 133 -3.33 -28.99 3.16
C ASN A 133 -3.01 -30.48 3.01
N SER A 134 -3.70 -31.32 3.79
CA SER A 134 -3.50 -32.77 3.81
C SER A 134 -3.78 -33.43 2.45
N HIS A 135 -4.73 -32.92 1.68
CA HIS A 135 -5.09 -33.48 0.36
C HIS A 135 -4.00 -33.22 -0.69
N ALA A 136 -3.28 -32.10 -0.56
CA ALA A 136 -2.17 -31.75 -1.43
C ALA A 136 -0.80 -32.14 -0.85
N GLY A 137 -0.75 -32.78 0.32
CA GLY A 137 0.49 -33.17 1.01
C GLY A 137 1.27 -32.03 1.66
N TRP A 138 0.66 -30.85 1.84
CA TRP A 138 1.30 -29.70 2.49
C TRP A 138 1.17 -29.81 4.01
N SER A 139 2.31 -29.84 4.70
CA SER A 139 2.37 -29.84 6.16
C SER A 139 2.36 -28.42 6.73
N GLU A 140 1.86 -28.28 7.95
CA GLU A 140 1.87 -27.03 8.71
C GLU A 140 3.30 -26.69 9.13
N ILE A 141 3.75 -25.48 8.75
CA ILE A 141 5.11 -25.00 9.03
C ILE A 141 5.10 -24.05 10.24
N CYS A 142 4.03 -23.27 10.39
CA CYS A 142 3.95 -22.20 11.39
C CYS A 142 3.87 -22.67 12.85
N ASP A 143 3.56 -23.94 13.11
CA ASP A 143 3.58 -24.50 14.47
C ASP A 143 4.96 -24.48 15.10
N ARG A 144 6.01 -24.68 14.28
CA ARG A 144 7.41 -24.65 14.74
C ARG A 144 8.09 -23.29 14.54
N LEU A 145 7.61 -22.49 13.59
CA LEU A 145 8.20 -21.21 13.16
C LEU A 145 7.27 -20.03 13.48
N LYS A 146 6.82 -19.96 14.74
CA LYS A 146 5.78 -19.03 15.15
C LYS A 146 6.18 -17.56 14.96
N LYS A 147 7.43 -17.19 15.27
CA LYS A 147 7.89 -15.79 15.15
C LYS A 147 8.00 -15.36 13.69
N TYR A 148 8.48 -16.24 12.81
CA TYR A 148 8.50 -16.01 11.37
C TYR A 148 7.09 -15.81 10.83
N CYS A 149 6.17 -16.73 11.15
CA CYS A 149 4.80 -16.62 10.66
C CYS A 149 4.07 -15.38 11.18
N ASP A 150 4.28 -15.00 12.44
CA ASP A 150 3.67 -13.77 12.99
C ASP A 150 4.24 -12.51 12.31
N LYS A 151 5.55 -12.47 12.00
CA LYS A 151 6.15 -11.38 11.20
C LYS A 151 5.59 -11.31 9.79
N VAL A 152 5.44 -12.46 9.12
CA VAL A 152 4.87 -12.56 7.77
C VAL A 152 3.42 -12.08 7.77
N THR A 153 2.59 -12.55 8.71
CA THR A 153 1.19 -12.11 8.85
C THR A 153 1.10 -10.61 9.14
N THR A 154 1.93 -10.09 10.05
CA THR A 154 1.97 -8.66 10.36
C THR A 154 2.32 -7.83 9.13
N SER A 155 3.31 -8.27 8.35
CA SER A 155 3.69 -7.64 7.09
C SER A 155 2.55 -7.60 6.08
N MET A 156 1.80 -8.70 5.94
CA MET A 156 0.64 -8.77 5.04
C MET A 156 -0.46 -7.81 5.46
N VAL A 157 -0.78 -7.73 6.76
CA VAL A 157 -1.79 -6.81 7.28
C VAL A 157 -1.42 -5.37 6.97
N LEU A 158 -0.15 -4.99 7.19
CA LEU A 158 0.35 -3.66 6.83
C LEU A 158 0.24 -3.38 5.31
N SER A 159 0.51 -4.38 4.49
CA SER A 159 0.39 -4.25 3.03
C SER A 159 -1.06 -4.09 2.58
N TYR A 160 -2.02 -4.80 3.18
CA TYR A 160 -3.45 -4.58 2.92
C TYR A 160 -3.91 -3.17 3.32
N LEU A 161 -3.39 -2.61 4.43
CA LEU A 161 -3.67 -1.22 4.79
C LEU A 161 -3.15 -0.24 3.73
N SER A 162 -1.98 -0.51 3.16
CA SER A 162 -1.44 0.28 2.04
C SER A 162 -2.35 0.21 0.81
N VAL A 163 -2.84 -0.99 0.45
CA VAL A 163 -3.81 -1.18 -0.65
C VAL A 163 -5.07 -0.36 -0.41
N ILE A 164 -5.65 -0.39 0.79
CA ILE A 164 -6.86 0.39 1.11
C ILE A 164 -6.61 1.89 0.91
N CYS A 165 -5.47 2.40 1.37
CA CYS A 165 -5.09 3.80 1.17
C CYS A 165 -4.98 4.16 -0.32
N LEU A 166 -4.34 3.28 -1.11
CA LEU A 166 -4.20 3.46 -2.56
C LEU A 166 -5.55 3.40 -3.28
N VAL A 167 -6.48 2.51 -2.87
CA VAL A 167 -7.83 2.47 -3.43
C VAL A 167 -8.55 3.79 -3.21
N VAL A 168 -8.50 4.35 -1.99
CA VAL A 168 -9.10 5.65 -1.68
C VAL A 168 -8.47 6.75 -2.53
N LEU A 169 -7.14 6.76 -2.69
CA LEU A 169 -6.43 7.68 -3.57
C LEU A 169 -6.89 7.57 -5.03
N THR A 170 -6.99 6.35 -5.56
CA THR A 170 -7.47 6.07 -6.92
C THR A 170 -8.89 6.60 -7.13
N VAL A 171 -9.80 6.39 -6.17
CA VAL A 171 -11.19 6.89 -6.25
C VAL A 171 -11.23 8.42 -6.25
N ILE A 172 -10.45 9.08 -5.38
CA ILE A 172 -10.37 10.55 -5.33
C ILE A 172 -9.84 11.10 -6.67
N SER A 173 -8.74 10.53 -7.17
CA SER A 173 -8.12 10.95 -8.43
C SER A 173 -9.05 10.73 -9.63
N ALA A 174 -9.76 9.60 -9.69
CA ALA A 174 -10.74 9.30 -10.73
C ALA A 174 -11.93 10.27 -10.69
N GLY A 175 -12.47 10.55 -9.50
CA GLY A 175 -13.56 11.50 -9.32
C GLY A 175 -13.19 12.89 -9.80
N LYS A 176 -11.97 13.34 -9.50
CA LYS A 176 -11.46 14.64 -9.96
C LYS A 176 -11.15 14.67 -11.45
N SER A 177 -10.63 13.59 -12.03
CA SER A 177 -10.41 13.50 -13.47
C SER A 177 -11.71 13.60 -14.27
N ARG A 178 -12.84 13.09 -13.75
CA ARG A 178 -14.15 13.14 -14.42
C ARG A 178 -14.83 14.51 -14.39
N GLN A 179 -14.60 15.31 -13.35
CA GLN A 179 -15.20 16.66 -13.22
C GLN A 179 -14.64 17.68 -14.24
N ILE A 180 -13.79 17.25 -15.17
CA ILE A 180 -13.09 18.11 -16.12
C ILE A 180 -13.54 17.85 -17.57
N MET A 181 -14.38 16.84 -17.80
CA MET A 181 -14.98 16.54 -19.13
C MET A 181 -16.43 17.05 -19.27
N VAL A 182 -16.87 17.98 -18.40
CA VAL A 182 -18.20 18.63 -18.49
C VAL A 182 -18.02 20.13 -18.46
#